data_AF-A0A943JM17-F1
#
_entry.id   AF-A0A943JM17-F1
#
_cell.length_a   1.000
_cell.length_b   1.000
_cell.length_c   1.000
_cell.angle_alpha   90.00
_cell.angle_beta   90.00
_cell.angle_gamma   90.00
#
_symmetry.space_group_name_H-M   'P 1'
#
loop_
_entity.id
_entity.type
_entity.pdbx_description
1 polymer ?
#
loop_
_entity_poly.entity_id
_entity_poly.type
_entity_poly.pdbx_seq_one_letter_code
_entity_poly.pdbx_strand_id
1 'polypeptide(L)'
;MKRKVLIIFIALILMLTFTILLLPNKKIKQKQFSQGINVLPTMNDLITNDSVWCGTFQLVWNDMKNEVVKQDIVFNPQITMANNLNKEDFNENMLSKDSYYKIYEIKSKELKEKIEKEIKEKFNQESDILNEFDWDENPKDDNFVNYFFYVMLYKEFEFEKEFTKTTGTFKEVENVNFFGVENNAEMKEQIKVIFYNNENDFAISIQTKGNDEVILYKNPKGNTFNEIYENLLKLKNNFKGNSEFSENDSFKMPVIDFNVKREYDELANKVFLTYDNNEAKIIKAIQTITFSINSKGGKVKSEAAIDMKNYSAEKPIKKEKRKFYLDNTFALFLKEKDQEKPYLAVKIDDITKVQGNLK
;
A
#
# COMPACT_ATOMS: atom_id res chain seq x y z
N MET A 1 -4.18 -24.45 62.97
CA MET A 1 -3.52 -23.86 61.77
C MET A 1 -3.99 -24.47 60.44
N LYS A 2 -3.69 -25.74 60.13
CA LYS A 2 -3.87 -26.35 58.79
C LYS A 2 -5.19 -26.00 58.04
N ARG A 3 -6.35 -26.07 58.70
CA ARG A 3 -7.66 -25.79 58.08
C ARG A 3 -7.85 -24.32 57.61
N LYS A 4 -7.23 -23.34 58.28
CA LYS A 4 -7.26 -21.93 57.84
C LYS A 4 -6.35 -21.70 56.63
N VAL A 5 -5.17 -22.34 56.60
CA VAL A 5 -4.22 -22.27 55.47
C VAL A 5 -4.85 -22.86 54.20
N LEU A 6 -5.54 -23.99 54.31
CA LEU A 6 -6.23 -24.62 53.18
C LEU A 6 -7.30 -23.72 52.56
N ILE A 7 -8.09 -23.02 53.39
CA ILE A 7 -9.12 -22.07 52.91
C ILE A 7 -8.49 -20.89 52.16
N ILE A 8 -7.38 -20.33 52.68
CA ILE A 8 -6.64 -19.24 52.02
C ILE A 8 -6.07 -19.70 50.67
N PHE A 9 -5.54 -20.93 50.61
CA PHE A 9 -4.97 -21.49 49.37
C PHE A 9 -6.05 -21.72 48.30
N ILE A 10 -7.23 -22.24 48.68
CA ILE A 10 -8.38 -22.40 47.79
C ILE A 10 -8.89 -21.03 47.30
N ALA A 11 -8.96 -20.03 48.19
CA ALA A 11 -9.36 -18.67 47.82
C ALA A 11 -8.38 -18.03 46.82
N LEU A 12 -7.07 -18.24 46.98
CA LEU A 12 -6.05 -17.77 46.03
C LEU A 12 -6.18 -18.44 44.65
N ILE A 13 -6.38 -19.76 44.61
CA ILE A 13 -6.61 -20.49 43.35
C ILE A 13 -7.87 -19.98 42.65
N LEU A 14 -8.98 -19.81 43.38
CA LEU A 14 -10.22 -19.25 42.83
C LEU A 14 -10.03 -17.81 42.31
N MET A 15 -9.24 -16.98 43.00
CA MET A 15 -8.96 -15.63 42.55
C MET A 15 -8.10 -15.62 41.26
N LEU A 16 -7.13 -16.53 41.15
CA LEU A 16 -6.31 -16.75 39.96
C LEU A 16 -7.11 -17.30 38.76
N THR A 17 -8.03 -18.24 38.97
CA THR A 17 -8.90 -18.71 37.88
C THR A 17 -9.89 -17.64 37.45
N PHE A 18 -10.37 -16.79 38.38
CA PHE A 18 -11.27 -15.69 38.07
C PHE A 18 -10.56 -14.54 37.31
N THR A 19 -9.30 -14.23 37.61
CA THR A 19 -8.53 -13.24 36.81
C THR A 19 -8.19 -13.76 35.42
N ILE A 20 -7.92 -15.07 35.25
CA ILE A 20 -7.74 -15.68 33.92
C ILE A 20 -9.05 -15.63 33.11
N LEU A 21 -10.21 -15.85 33.75
CA LEU A 21 -11.53 -15.71 33.12
C LEU A 21 -11.94 -14.26 32.81
N LEU A 22 -11.34 -13.27 33.49
CA LEU A 22 -11.56 -11.84 33.27
C LEU A 22 -10.57 -11.20 32.28
N LEU A 23 -9.54 -11.93 31.82
CA LEU A 23 -8.78 -11.49 30.67
C LEU A 23 -9.75 -11.35 29.49
N PRO A 24 -9.87 -10.17 28.86
CA PRO A 24 -10.74 -10.03 27.71
C PRO A 24 -10.24 -10.97 26.64
N ASN A 25 -11.06 -11.98 26.34
CA ASN A 25 -10.85 -12.87 25.22
C ASN A 25 -10.90 -11.97 23.97
N LYS A 26 -9.71 -11.50 23.54
CA LYS A 26 -9.52 -10.76 22.29
C LYS A 26 -9.94 -11.72 21.19
N LYS A 27 -11.25 -11.74 20.87
CA LYS A 27 -11.74 -12.29 19.62
C LYS A 27 -10.95 -11.56 18.55
N ILE A 28 -9.99 -12.26 17.95
CA ILE A 28 -9.26 -11.78 16.79
C ILE A 28 -10.35 -11.43 15.79
N LYS A 29 -10.57 -10.14 15.55
CA LYS A 29 -11.47 -9.71 14.49
C LYS A 29 -10.82 -10.21 13.22
N GLN A 30 -11.38 -11.27 12.64
CA GLN A 30 -10.90 -11.82 11.39
C GLN A 30 -10.92 -10.68 10.37
N LYS A 31 -9.74 -10.27 9.91
CA LYS A 31 -9.59 -9.05 9.11
C LYS A 31 -10.31 -9.27 7.79
N GLN A 32 -11.39 -8.53 7.55
CA GLN A 32 -12.21 -8.73 6.36
C GLN A 32 -11.42 -8.30 5.13
N PHE A 33 -11.40 -9.15 4.10
CA PHE A 33 -10.72 -8.87 2.84
C PHE A 33 -11.74 -8.48 1.76
N SER A 34 -11.54 -7.29 1.17
CA SER A 34 -12.22 -6.81 -0.03
C SER A 34 -12.03 -7.80 -1.19
N GLN A 35 -13.06 -7.95 -2.01
CA GLN A 35 -13.09 -8.90 -3.13
C GLN A 35 -13.06 -8.17 -4.48
N GLY A 36 -12.57 -8.85 -5.52
CA GLY A 36 -12.65 -8.35 -6.90
C GLY A 36 -11.67 -7.23 -7.27
N ILE A 37 -10.64 -6.98 -6.44
CA ILE A 37 -9.48 -6.13 -6.75
C ILE A 37 -8.28 -7.06 -6.97
N ASN A 38 -7.65 -6.99 -8.14
CA ASN A 38 -6.52 -7.86 -8.48
C ASN A 38 -5.21 -7.37 -7.85
N VAL A 39 -4.57 -8.17 -7.01
CA VAL A 39 -3.24 -7.85 -6.44
C VAL A 39 -2.16 -8.31 -7.41
N LEU A 40 -1.29 -7.39 -7.82
CA LEU A 40 -0.20 -7.65 -8.75
C LEU A 40 1.16 -7.70 -8.03
N PRO A 41 2.10 -8.57 -8.46
CA PRO A 41 3.41 -8.70 -7.85
C PRO A 41 4.40 -7.61 -8.32
N THR A 42 4.29 -7.15 -9.58
CA THR A 42 5.11 -6.07 -10.15
C THR A 42 4.26 -5.00 -10.85
N MET A 43 4.88 -3.84 -11.15
CA MET A 43 4.28 -2.84 -12.05
C MET A 43 4.25 -3.26 -13.52
N ASN A 44 4.92 -4.36 -13.90
CA ASN A 44 5.02 -4.90 -15.26
C ASN A 44 3.94 -5.96 -15.57
N ASP A 45 3.14 -6.38 -14.59
CA ASP A 45 2.06 -7.34 -14.82
C ASP A 45 0.82 -6.66 -15.39
N LEU A 46 0.06 -7.43 -16.18
CA LEU A 46 -1.16 -6.93 -16.82
C LEU A 46 -2.21 -6.59 -15.76
N ILE A 47 -2.69 -5.35 -15.79
CA ILE A 47 -3.77 -4.88 -14.92
C ILE A 47 -5.13 -5.36 -15.43
N THR A 48 -6.10 -5.43 -14.54
CA THR A 48 -7.52 -5.59 -14.87
C THR A 48 -8.27 -4.27 -14.66
N ASN A 49 -9.60 -4.31 -14.55
CA ASN A 49 -10.41 -3.11 -14.25
C ASN A 49 -10.02 -2.52 -12.89
N ASP A 50 -10.09 -3.30 -11.83
CA ASP A 50 -9.61 -2.92 -10.50
C ASP A 50 -8.33 -3.71 -10.19
N SER A 51 -7.26 -3.00 -9.83
CA SER A 51 -5.97 -3.62 -9.54
C SER A 51 -5.15 -2.80 -8.55
N VAL A 52 -4.27 -3.47 -7.81
CA VAL A 52 -3.33 -2.84 -6.88
C VAL A 52 -1.98 -3.54 -6.95
N TRP A 53 -0.92 -2.76 -6.90
CA TRP A 53 0.45 -3.23 -6.74
C TRP A 53 1.09 -2.51 -5.55
N CYS A 54 1.90 -3.23 -4.78
CA CYS A 54 2.75 -2.69 -3.72
C CYS A 54 4.13 -3.36 -3.81
N GLY A 55 5.20 -2.58 -3.67
CA GLY A 55 6.58 -3.05 -3.83
C GLY A 55 7.04 -4.13 -2.84
N THR A 56 6.28 -4.44 -1.79
CA THR A 56 6.68 -5.44 -0.77
C THR A 56 6.94 -6.83 -1.33
N PHE A 57 6.18 -7.27 -2.34
CA PHE A 57 6.39 -8.59 -2.95
C PHE A 57 7.66 -8.64 -3.81
N GLN A 58 7.96 -7.55 -4.53
CA GLN A 58 9.22 -7.41 -5.25
C GLN A 58 10.41 -7.45 -4.28
N LEU A 59 10.31 -6.80 -3.11
CA LEU A 59 11.41 -6.79 -2.14
C LEU A 59 11.73 -8.18 -1.55
N VAL A 60 10.73 -9.01 -1.19
CA VAL A 60 10.99 -10.40 -0.76
C VAL A 60 11.53 -11.28 -1.90
N TRP A 61 11.12 -11.02 -3.15
CA TRP A 61 11.67 -11.71 -4.31
C TRP A 61 13.14 -11.36 -4.53
N ASN A 62 13.50 -10.07 -4.46
CA ASN A 62 14.88 -9.62 -4.58
C ASN A 62 15.76 -10.26 -3.51
N ASP A 63 15.30 -10.35 -2.25
CA ASP A 63 16.05 -11.03 -1.19
C ASP A 63 16.24 -12.52 -1.49
N MET A 64 15.16 -13.24 -1.80
CA MET A 64 15.27 -14.67 -2.14
C MET A 64 16.23 -14.89 -3.31
N LYS A 65 16.07 -14.10 -4.38
CA LYS A 65 16.90 -14.15 -5.59
C LYS A 65 18.38 -13.85 -5.26
N ASN A 66 18.66 -12.74 -4.59
CA ASN A 66 20.03 -12.23 -4.43
C ASN A 66 20.76 -12.79 -3.21
N GLU A 67 20.06 -13.32 -2.20
CA GLU A 67 20.66 -13.82 -0.97
C GLU A 67 20.78 -15.35 -0.93
N VAL A 68 19.82 -16.09 -1.51
CA VAL A 68 19.81 -17.56 -1.48
C VAL A 68 19.93 -18.19 -2.86
N VAL A 69 19.22 -17.71 -3.88
CA VAL A 69 19.24 -18.35 -5.21
C VAL A 69 20.50 -17.97 -6.02
N LYS A 70 20.99 -16.74 -5.85
CA LYS A 70 22.14 -16.11 -6.54
C LYS A 70 22.03 -16.03 -8.08
N GLN A 71 20.84 -16.25 -8.64
CA GLN A 71 20.54 -16.12 -10.06
C GLN A 71 19.03 -15.87 -10.30
N ASP A 72 18.66 -15.51 -11.52
CA ASP A 72 17.26 -15.42 -11.97
C ASP A 72 16.51 -16.76 -11.73
N ILE A 73 15.31 -16.68 -11.16
CA ILE A 73 14.49 -17.86 -10.88
C ILE A 73 13.77 -18.28 -12.16
N VAL A 74 14.08 -19.49 -12.64
CA VAL A 74 13.52 -20.07 -13.87
C VAL A 74 12.71 -21.32 -13.55
N PHE A 75 11.42 -21.27 -13.85
CA PHE A 75 10.52 -22.42 -13.77
C PHE A 75 10.37 -23.12 -15.12
N ASN A 76 9.92 -24.38 -15.11
CA ASN A 76 9.55 -25.11 -16.32
C ASN A 76 8.11 -25.67 -16.19
N PRO A 77 7.13 -25.20 -17.00
CA PRO A 77 7.22 -24.07 -17.93
C PRO A 77 7.41 -22.73 -17.19
N GLN A 78 8.06 -21.77 -17.85
CA GLN A 78 8.36 -20.46 -17.24
C GLN A 78 7.11 -19.60 -17.09
N ILE A 79 7.08 -18.79 -16.03
CA ILE A 79 5.94 -17.98 -15.61
C ILE A 79 6.23 -16.50 -15.89
N THR A 80 5.30 -15.79 -16.53
CA THR A 80 5.44 -14.35 -16.84
C THR A 80 5.70 -13.49 -15.61
N MET A 81 5.01 -13.76 -14.50
CA MET A 81 5.24 -13.13 -13.19
C MET A 81 6.69 -13.30 -12.71
N ALA A 82 7.28 -14.49 -12.85
CA ALA A 82 8.67 -14.74 -12.45
C ALA A 82 9.66 -13.97 -13.35
N ASN A 83 9.42 -13.94 -14.67
CA ASN A 83 10.19 -13.10 -15.59
C ASN A 83 10.08 -11.60 -15.27
N ASN A 84 8.93 -11.13 -14.78
CA ASN A 84 8.74 -9.75 -14.37
C ASN A 84 9.45 -9.44 -13.05
N LEU A 85 9.35 -10.33 -12.06
CA LEU A 85 10.01 -10.19 -10.76
C LEU A 85 11.54 -10.27 -10.87
N ASN A 86 12.09 -11.12 -11.73
CA ASN A 86 13.54 -11.23 -11.94
C ASN A 86 14.21 -9.94 -12.45
N LYS A 87 13.46 -8.99 -13.03
CA LYS A 87 13.97 -7.69 -13.49
C LYS A 87 14.36 -6.75 -12.34
N GLU A 88 13.86 -7.00 -11.12
CA GLU A 88 14.09 -6.17 -9.93
C GLU A 88 13.75 -4.68 -10.14
N ASP A 89 12.69 -4.46 -10.93
CA ASP A 89 12.21 -3.15 -11.39
C ASP A 89 11.94 -2.15 -10.25
N PHE A 90 11.73 -2.65 -9.03
CA PHE A 90 11.62 -1.91 -7.80
C PHE A 90 12.55 -2.52 -6.75
N ASN A 91 13.26 -1.67 -5.99
CA ASN A 91 14.17 -2.10 -4.93
C ASN A 91 14.20 -1.08 -3.79
N GLU A 92 14.88 -1.43 -2.70
CA GLU A 92 14.90 -0.66 -1.46
C GLU A 92 15.52 0.73 -1.55
N ASN A 93 16.35 1.03 -2.57
CA ASN A 93 16.85 2.39 -2.78
C ASN A 93 15.74 3.36 -3.21
N MET A 94 14.59 2.83 -3.65
CA MET A 94 13.38 3.58 -4.03
C MET A 94 12.47 3.88 -2.82
N LEU A 95 12.92 3.61 -1.59
CA LEU A 95 12.17 3.81 -0.35
C LEU A 95 13.06 4.39 0.75
N SER A 96 12.46 5.18 1.64
CA SER A 96 13.11 5.60 2.88
C SER A 96 13.23 4.41 3.86
N LYS A 97 14.41 4.24 4.48
CA LYS A 97 14.72 3.09 5.37
C LYS A 97 13.87 3.02 6.64
N ASP A 98 13.23 4.11 7.02
CA ASP A 98 12.25 4.17 8.10
C ASP A 98 10.90 3.53 7.71
N SER A 99 10.54 3.58 6.43
CA SER A 99 9.20 3.27 5.92
C SER A 99 8.93 1.77 5.75
N TYR A 100 9.97 0.93 5.73
CA TYR A 100 9.83 -0.52 5.63
C TYR A 100 10.67 -1.28 6.68
N TYR A 101 10.20 -2.46 7.06
CA TYR A 101 10.95 -3.48 7.78
C TYR A 101 11.14 -4.66 6.83
N LYS A 102 12.34 -5.24 6.79
CA LYS A 102 12.64 -6.47 6.05
C LYS A 102 13.63 -7.35 6.79
N ILE A 103 13.50 -8.67 6.62
CA ILE A 103 14.39 -9.67 7.17
C ILE A 103 14.31 -10.95 6.34
N TYR A 104 15.44 -11.66 6.24
CA TYR A 104 15.47 -13.05 5.82
C TYR A 104 16.38 -13.85 6.76
N GLU A 105 15.90 -14.98 7.26
CA GLU A 105 16.66 -15.91 8.11
C GLU A 105 16.15 -17.35 7.88
N ILE A 106 16.76 -18.33 8.55
CA ILE A 106 16.21 -19.69 8.61
C ILE A 106 14.90 -19.63 9.40
N LYS A 107 13.86 -20.27 8.87
CA LYS A 107 12.51 -20.27 9.41
C LYS A 107 12.45 -21.02 10.74
N SER A 108 12.28 -20.31 11.85
CA SER A 108 12.07 -20.86 13.19
C SER A 108 11.03 -20.07 13.98
N LYS A 109 10.64 -20.55 15.16
CA LYS A 109 9.70 -19.84 16.05
C LYS A 109 10.30 -18.55 16.60
N GLU A 110 11.59 -18.54 16.88
CA GLU A 110 12.35 -17.38 17.31
C GLU A 110 12.33 -16.27 16.23
N LEU A 111 12.42 -16.65 14.94
CA LEU A 111 12.28 -15.68 13.84
C LEU A 111 10.87 -15.06 13.81
N LYS A 112 9.81 -15.84 14.05
CA LYS A 112 8.44 -15.30 14.14
C LYS A 112 8.33 -14.25 15.25
N GLU A 113 8.78 -14.61 16.46
CA GLU A 113 8.75 -13.73 17.63
C GLU A 113 9.60 -12.47 17.42
N LYS A 114 10.76 -12.61 16.76
CA LYS A 114 11.63 -11.50 16.35
C LYS A 114 10.90 -10.55 15.39
N ILE A 115 10.26 -11.07 14.34
CA ILE A 115 9.49 -10.24 13.40
C ILE A 115 8.35 -9.53 14.13
N GLU A 116 7.56 -10.25 14.93
CA GLU A 116 6.44 -9.68 15.69
C GLU A 116 6.87 -8.56 16.63
N LYS A 117 8.01 -8.73 17.30
CA LYS A 117 8.63 -7.69 18.14
C LYS A 117 9.11 -6.50 17.31
N GLU A 118 9.92 -6.73 16.27
CA GLU A 118 10.59 -5.65 15.53
C GLU A 118 9.60 -4.80 14.72
N ILE A 119 8.52 -5.36 14.16
CA ILE A 119 7.44 -4.56 13.54
C ILE A 119 6.63 -3.80 14.59
N LYS A 120 6.49 -4.33 15.81
CA LYS A 120 5.78 -3.66 16.90
C LYS A 120 6.60 -2.49 17.45
N GLU A 121 7.90 -2.65 17.58
CA GLU A 121 8.83 -1.59 17.99
C GLU A 121 8.95 -0.50 16.91
N LYS A 122 9.05 -0.87 15.63
CA LYS A 122 9.24 0.08 14.52
C LYS A 122 7.96 0.82 14.10
N PHE A 123 6.82 0.12 14.03
CA PHE A 123 5.58 0.67 13.45
C PHE A 123 4.37 0.62 14.39
N ASN A 124 4.50 0.07 15.60
CA ASN A 124 3.38 -0.26 16.50
C ASN A 124 2.32 -1.20 15.87
N GLN A 125 2.66 -1.87 14.77
CA GLN A 125 1.77 -2.80 14.06
C GLN A 125 1.91 -4.25 14.54
N GLU A 126 0.99 -5.09 14.08
CA GLU A 126 1.03 -6.55 14.17
C GLU A 126 0.96 -7.09 12.72
N SER A 127 1.44 -8.31 12.45
CA SER A 127 1.41 -8.87 11.08
C SER A 127 0.08 -9.56 10.79
N ASP A 128 -0.50 -9.29 9.62
CA ASP A 128 -1.70 -9.99 9.15
C ASP A 128 -1.42 -11.44 8.73
N ILE A 129 -0.18 -11.76 8.31
CA ILE A 129 0.13 -12.98 7.55
C ILE A 129 0.98 -14.00 8.30
N LEU A 130 1.71 -13.63 9.36
CA LEU A 130 2.62 -14.58 10.05
C LEU A 130 1.87 -15.81 10.57
N ASN A 131 0.65 -15.65 11.06
CA ASN A 131 -0.16 -16.77 11.56
C ASN A 131 -0.76 -17.66 10.45
N GLU A 132 -0.54 -17.35 9.16
CA GLU A 132 -0.91 -18.20 8.02
C GLU A 132 0.20 -19.16 7.56
N PHE A 133 1.39 -19.05 8.17
CA PHE A 133 2.50 -19.98 7.95
C PHE A 133 2.55 -20.99 9.10
N ASP A 134 2.87 -22.25 8.78
CA ASP A 134 3.21 -23.26 9.79
C ASP A 134 4.60 -22.96 10.36
N TRP A 135 4.71 -22.79 11.68
CA TRP A 135 5.97 -22.54 12.38
C TRP A 135 6.43 -23.74 13.22
N ASP A 136 5.71 -24.87 13.16
CA ASP A 136 6.20 -26.10 13.74
C ASP A 136 7.29 -26.68 12.83
N GLU A 137 8.45 -26.95 13.43
CA GLU A 137 9.52 -27.66 12.75
C GLU A 137 9.07 -29.09 12.47
N ASN A 138 8.84 -29.41 11.20
CA ASN A 138 8.83 -30.78 10.72
C ASN A 138 10.16 -31.07 10.02
N PRO A 139 11.24 -31.41 10.76
CA PRO A 139 12.56 -31.70 10.19
C PRO A 139 12.62 -33.05 9.44
N LYS A 140 11.50 -33.62 9.03
CA LYS A 140 11.42 -34.97 8.42
C LYS A 140 11.78 -35.03 6.94
N ASP A 141 12.37 -33.96 6.41
CA ASP A 141 12.86 -33.83 5.04
C ASP A 141 14.29 -33.27 5.12
N ASP A 142 15.20 -34.08 5.66
CA ASP A 142 16.55 -33.74 6.20
C ASP A 142 17.52 -33.01 5.21
N ASN A 143 17.10 -32.78 3.97
CA ASN A 143 17.94 -32.25 2.89
C ASN A 143 17.65 -30.78 2.50
N PHE A 144 16.62 -30.12 3.08
CA PHE A 144 16.25 -28.75 2.70
C PHE A 144 16.33 -27.75 3.86
N VAL A 145 17.07 -26.66 3.65
CA VAL A 145 17.06 -25.50 4.55
C VAL A 145 15.84 -24.62 4.24
N ASN A 146 14.92 -24.53 5.19
CA ASN A 146 13.74 -23.67 5.06
C ASN A 146 14.10 -22.21 5.41
N TYR A 147 14.22 -21.34 4.40
CA TYR A 147 14.34 -19.90 4.60
C TYR A 147 12.97 -19.23 4.69
N PHE A 148 12.89 -18.12 5.42
CA PHE A 148 11.71 -17.25 5.46
C PHE A 148 12.12 -15.82 5.13
N PHE A 149 11.39 -15.20 4.19
CA PHE A 149 11.60 -13.84 3.71
C PHE A 149 10.39 -13.00 4.09
N TYR A 150 10.60 -11.86 4.76
CA TYR A 150 9.52 -11.02 5.23
C TYR A 150 9.80 -9.55 4.96
N VAL A 151 8.79 -8.84 4.43
CA VAL A 151 8.80 -7.38 4.26
C VAL A 151 7.46 -6.81 4.73
N MET A 152 7.52 -5.76 5.55
CA MET A 152 6.37 -4.91 5.89
C MET A 152 6.71 -3.47 5.51
N LEU A 153 5.97 -2.91 4.54
CA LEU A 153 5.94 -1.47 4.27
C LEU A 153 4.80 -0.86 5.08
N TYR A 154 5.08 0.18 5.88
CA TYR A 154 4.06 0.90 6.63
C TYR A 154 4.33 2.41 6.55
N LYS A 155 3.36 3.15 5.99
CA LYS A 155 3.42 4.61 5.90
C LYS A 155 2.06 5.21 6.20
N GLU A 156 2.06 6.34 6.90
CA GLU A 156 0.91 7.21 7.09
C GLU A 156 1.32 8.62 6.66
N PHE A 157 0.44 9.32 5.94
CA PHE A 157 0.70 10.66 5.41
C PHE A 157 -0.51 11.55 5.66
N GLU A 158 -0.29 12.85 5.90
CA GLU A 158 -1.38 13.83 6.01
C GLU A 158 -1.28 14.86 4.88
N PHE A 159 -2.41 15.30 4.33
CA PHE A 159 -2.44 16.48 3.47
C PHE A 159 -2.10 17.74 4.29
N GLU A 160 -1.49 18.74 3.65
CA GLU A 160 -1.18 20.02 4.31
C GLU A 160 -2.44 20.67 4.89
N LYS A 161 -3.56 20.59 4.15
CA LYS A 161 -4.88 21.09 4.57
C LYS A 161 -5.97 20.06 4.28
N GLU A 162 -6.87 19.86 5.25
CA GLU A 162 -8.00 18.91 5.12
C GLU A 162 -8.99 19.36 4.04
N PHE A 163 -9.31 18.46 3.12
CA PHE A 163 -10.31 18.69 2.08
C PHE A 163 -11.74 18.67 2.62
N THR A 164 -12.65 19.35 1.92
CA THR A 164 -14.08 19.34 2.27
C THR A 164 -14.69 18.00 1.87
N LYS A 165 -15.33 17.30 2.80
CA LYS A 165 -16.11 16.09 2.52
C LYS A 165 -17.39 16.44 1.75
N THR A 166 -17.75 15.61 0.79
CA THR A 166 -18.95 15.78 -0.02
C THR A 166 -19.46 14.42 -0.51
N THR A 167 -20.60 14.39 -1.18
CA THR A 167 -21.09 13.20 -1.90
C THR A 167 -21.16 13.49 -3.40
N GLY A 168 -21.30 12.44 -4.20
CA GLY A 168 -21.48 12.58 -5.63
C GLY A 168 -21.73 11.24 -6.33
N THR A 169 -21.72 11.30 -7.65
CA THR A 169 -21.81 10.11 -8.51
C THR A 169 -20.42 9.74 -9.01
N PHE A 170 -20.12 8.44 -9.10
CA PHE A 170 -18.95 7.88 -9.77
C PHE A 170 -19.46 6.92 -10.85
N LYS A 171 -19.23 7.23 -12.13
CA LYS A 171 -19.94 6.62 -13.26
C LYS A 171 -21.46 6.66 -13.03
N GLU A 172 -22.09 5.50 -12.84
CA GLU A 172 -23.52 5.32 -12.55
C GLU A 172 -23.83 5.12 -11.04
N VAL A 173 -22.80 5.09 -10.19
CA VAL A 173 -22.96 4.83 -8.74
C VAL A 173 -23.18 6.16 -8.01
N GLU A 174 -24.41 6.38 -7.55
CA GLU A 174 -24.79 7.56 -6.75
C GLU A 174 -24.38 7.43 -5.27
N ASN A 175 -24.43 8.55 -4.54
CA ASN A 175 -24.20 8.64 -3.09
C ASN A 175 -22.82 8.14 -2.62
N VAL A 176 -21.84 8.17 -3.53
CA VAL A 176 -20.43 7.85 -3.25
C VAL A 176 -19.86 8.94 -2.35
N ASN A 177 -19.07 8.53 -1.34
CA ASN A 177 -18.37 9.47 -0.47
C ASN A 177 -17.16 10.07 -1.20
N PHE A 178 -17.08 11.39 -1.27
CA PHE A 178 -16.00 12.16 -1.89
C PHE A 178 -15.36 13.12 -0.88
N PHE A 179 -14.17 13.61 -1.22
CA PHE A 179 -13.57 14.80 -0.62
C PHE A 179 -12.90 15.66 -1.69
N GLY A 180 -12.82 16.97 -1.46
CA GLY A 180 -12.29 17.90 -2.45
C GLY A 180 -12.32 19.37 -2.05
N VAL A 181 -12.33 20.23 -3.07
CA VAL A 181 -12.35 21.69 -3.00
C VAL A 181 -13.06 22.24 -4.24
N GLU A 182 -13.95 23.23 -4.07
CA GLU A 182 -14.72 23.82 -5.18
C GLU A 182 -14.30 25.24 -5.59
N ASN A 183 -13.83 26.04 -4.64
CA ASN A 183 -13.10 27.30 -4.84
C ASN A 183 -12.34 27.56 -3.53
N ASN A 184 -11.01 27.43 -3.48
CA ASN A 184 -10.25 27.82 -2.29
C ASN A 184 -8.80 28.19 -2.62
N ALA A 185 -8.47 29.48 -2.46
CA ALA A 185 -7.13 30.01 -2.67
C ALA A 185 -6.07 29.38 -1.75
N GLU A 186 -6.46 28.86 -0.59
CA GLU A 186 -5.55 28.24 0.37
C GLU A 186 -5.17 26.80 0.04
N MET A 187 -5.96 26.11 -0.79
CA MET A 187 -5.74 24.70 -1.17
C MET A 187 -4.84 24.55 -2.40
N LYS A 188 -4.59 25.65 -3.12
CA LYS A 188 -3.87 25.64 -4.39
C LYS A 188 -2.39 25.23 -4.27
N GLU A 189 -1.77 25.50 -3.12
CA GLU A 189 -0.33 25.27 -2.92
C GLU A 189 -0.02 23.77 -2.75
N GLN A 190 -0.94 22.99 -2.18
CA GLN A 190 -0.78 21.54 -2.01
C GLN A 190 -1.15 20.74 -3.27
N ILE A 191 -1.76 21.33 -4.30
CA ILE A 191 -2.12 20.63 -5.55
C ILE A 191 -1.30 21.16 -6.71
N LYS A 192 -0.65 20.28 -7.46
CA LYS A 192 0.06 20.58 -8.71
C LYS A 192 -0.61 19.91 -9.89
N VAL A 193 -0.80 20.64 -10.99
CA VAL A 193 -1.35 20.09 -12.22
C VAL A 193 -0.20 19.48 -13.03
N ILE A 194 -0.23 18.16 -13.21
CA ILE A 194 0.76 17.42 -13.99
C ILE A 194 0.48 17.63 -15.48
N PHE A 195 -0.77 17.45 -15.88
CA PHE A 195 -1.30 17.88 -17.18
C PHE A 195 -2.83 18.00 -17.11
N TYR A 196 -3.41 18.78 -18.02
CA TYR A 196 -4.87 18.87 -18.19
C TYR A 196 -5.21 19.00 -19.68
N ASN A 197 -5.73 17.92 -20.27
CA ASN A 197 -6.23 17.95 -21.65
C ASN A 197 -7.71 18.37 -21.65
N ASN A 198 -8.51 17.85 -20.70
CA ASN A 198 -9.89 18.21 -20.42
C ASN A 198 -10.35 17.55 -19.10
N GLU A 199 -11.61 17.76 -18.68
CA GLU A 199 -12.20 17.21 -17.45
C GLU A 199 -12.27 15.66 -17.39
N ASN A 200 -11.97 14.97 -18.50
CA ASN A 200 -11.92 13.51 -18.61
C ASN A 200 -10.51 12.95 -18.89
N ASP A 201 -9.47 13.80 -19.06
CA ASP A 201 -8.09 13.36 -19.28
C ASP A 201 -7.14 14.39 -18.65
N PHE A 202 -6.76 14.13 -17.40
CA PHE A 202 -5.89 14.98 -16.59
C PHE A 202 -5.11 14.13 -15.58
N ALA A 203 -4.00 14.69 -15.09
CA ALA A 203 -3.38 14.23 -13.85
C ALA A 203 -2.97 15.41 -12.96
N ILE A 204 -3.03 15.17 -11.65
CA ILE A 204 -2.57 16.09 -10.60
C ILE A 204 -1.69 15.33 -9.62
N SER A 205 -0.84 16.04 -8.88
CA SER A 205 -0.28 15.52 -7.64
C SER A 205 -0.70 16.37 -6.45
N ILE A 206 -0.89 15.71 -5.31
CA ILE A 206 -1.18 16.35 -4.03
C ILE A 206 0.02 16.12 -3.11
N GLN A 207 0.59 17.20 -2.60
CA GLN A 207 1.70 17.17 -1.66
C GLN A 207 1.18 16.85 -0.27
N THR A 208 1.89 15.97 0.44
CA THR A 208 1.65 15.68 1.85
C THR A 208 2.64 16.45 2.72
N LYS A 209 2.32 16.58 4.02
CA LYS A 209 3.24 17.11 5.05
C LYS A 209 4.54 16.30 5.16
N GLY A 210 4.49 15.02 4.80
CA GLY A 210 5.63 14.11 4.84
C GLY A 210 6.44 14.11 3.54
N ASN A 211 7.21 13.05 3.32
CA ASN A 211 7.93 12.86 2.07
C ASN A 211 7.03 12.34 0.92
N ASP A 212 5.75 12.07 1.17
CA ASP A 212 4.89 11.41 0.19
C ASP A 212 4.19 12.40 -0.75
N GLU A 213 3.97 11.96 -1.99
CA GLU A 213 3.22 12.61 -3.05
C GLU A 213 2.11 11.66 -3.52
N VAL A 214 0.86 12.13 -3.50
CA VAL A 214 -0.30 11.39 -4.02
C VAL A 214 -0.54 11.83 -5.46
N ILE A 215 -0.18 11.00 -6.42
CA ILE A 215 -0.37 11.26 -7.85
C ILE A 215 -1.69 10.63 -8.30
N LEU A 216 -2.53 11.41 -8.98
CA LEU A 216 -3.88 11.04 -9.39
C LEU A 216 -4.04 11.25 -10.90
N TYR A 217 -4.45 10.21 -11.63
CA TYR A 217 -4.61 10.22 -13.09
C TYR A 217 -6.00 9.70 -13.47
N LYS A 218 -6.86 10.56 -14.03
CA LYS A 218 -8.17 10.19 -14.57
C LYS A 218 -8.05 9.54 -15.95
N ASN A 219 -8.82 8.48 -16.19
CA ASN A 219 -8.84 7.68 -17.41
C ASN A 219 -7.43 7.29 -17.92
N PRO A 220 -6.64 6.59 -17.06
CA PRO A 220 -5.26 6.24 -17.36
C PRO A 220 -5.14 5.31 -18.57
N LYS A 221 -4.09 5.51 -19.37
CA LYS A 221 -3.80 4.75 -20.60
C LYS A 221 -2.58 3.84 -20.39
N GLY A 222 -2.76 2.54 -20.55
CA GLY A 222 -1.71 1.51 -20.42
C GLY A 222 -2.27 0.19 -19.91
N ASN A 223 -1.58 -0.92 -20.23
CA ASN A 223 -1.96 -2.28 -19.83
C ASN A 223 -1.25 -2.73 -18.54
N THR A 224 -0.21 -2.01 -18.13
CA THR A 224 0.57 -2.25 -16.91
C THR A 224 0.66 -0.95 -16.10
N PHE A 225 0.99 -1.03 -14.81
CA PHE A 225 1.19 0.18 -14.01
C PHE A 225 2.42 0.99 -14.47
N ASN A 226 3.47 0.31 -14.96
CA ASN A 226 4.62 0.97 -15.58
C ASN A 226 4.20 1.74 -16.85
N GLU A 227 3.42 1.14 -17.76
CA GLU A 227 2.92 1.84 -18.95
C GLU A 227 2.09 3.08 -18.60
N ILE A 228 1.19 2.98 -17.62
CA ILE A 228 0.39 4.13 -17.15
C ILE A 228 1.29 5.23 -16.59
N TYR A 229 2.27 4.87 -15.76
CA TYR A 229 3.17 5.84 -15.13
C TYR A 229 4.10 6.52 -16.14
N GLU A 230 4.67 5.76 -17.08
CA GLU A 230 5.43 6.32 -18.20
C GLU A 230 4.59 7.26 -19.07
N ASN A 231 3.34 6.90 -19.37
CA ASN A 231 2.44 7.74 -20.16
C ASN A 231 2.11 9.05 -19.43
N LEU A 232 1.92 9.01 -18.10
CA LEU A 232 1.80 10.20 -17.27
C LEU A 232 3.05 11.08 -17.33
N LEU A 233 4.26 10.51 -17.27
CA LEU A 233 5.51 11.27 -17.38
C LEU A 233 5.70 11.88 -18.78
N LYS A 234 5.37 11.13 -19.85
CA LYS A 234 5.39 11.63 -21.23
C LYS A 234 4.41 12.80 -21.41
N LEU A 235 3.20 12.70 -20.85
CA LEU A 235 2.20 13.78 -20.88
C LEU A 235 2.65 15.01 -20.08
N LYS A 236 3.21 14.82 -18.86
CA LYS A 236 3.80 15.87 -18.03
C LYS A 236 4.84 16.71 -18.79
N ASN A 237 5.80 16.04 -19.44
CA ASN A 237 6.90 16.72 -20.14
C ASN A 237 6.43 17.47 -21.40
N ASN A 238 5.38 16.98 -22.05
CA ASN A 238 4.79 17.59 -23.24
C ASN A 238 3.77 18.68 -22.92
N PHE A 239 3.22 18.74 -21.70
CA PHE A 239 2.23 19.74 -21.31
C PHE A 239 2.79 21.16 -21.38
N LYS A 240 2.04 22.06 -22.03
CA LYS A 240 2.36 23.50 -22.16
C LYS A 240 1.27 24.41 -21.59
N GLY A 241 0.27 23.83 -20.92
CA GLY A 241 -0.77 24.56 -20.20
C GLY A 241 -0.31 24.95 -18.79
N ASN A 242 -1.20 25.58 -18.02
CA ASN A 242 -0.89 25.99 -16.65
C ASN A 242 -0.73 24.79 -15.70
N SER A 243 0.47 24.59 -15.15
CA SER A 243 0.79 23.54 -14.17
C SER A 243 0.44 23.90 -12.72
N GLU A 244 0.10 25.16 -12.44
CA GLU A 244 -0.40 25.58 -11.12
C GLU A 244 -1.87 25.21 -10.97
N PHE A 245 -2.30 24.76 -9.79
CA PHE A 245 -3.73 24.72 -9.45
C PHE A 245 -4.21 26.15 -9.16
N SER A 246 -5.39 26.51 -9.65
CA SER A 246 -5.92 27.87 -9.56
C SER A 246 -7.07 27.97 -8.55
N GLU A 247 -7.30 29.18 -8.04
CA GLU A 247 -8.36 29.48 -7.06
C GLU A 247 -9.78 29.22 -7.61
N ASN A 248 -9.91 29.17 -8.94
CA ASN A 248 -11.13 28.89 -9.68
C ASN A 248 -11.28 27.40 -10.03
N ASP A 249 -10.25 26.58 -9.82
CA ASP A 249 -10.30 25.16 -10.15
C ASP A 249 -11.03 24.39 -9.03
N SER A 250 -11.79 23.36 -9.45
CA SER A 250 -12.39 22.41 -8.52
C SER A 250 -11.66 21.07 -8.58
N PHE A 251 -11.49 20.41 -7.44
CA PHE A 251 -10.99 19.04 -7.33
C PHE A 251 -11.94 18.21 -6.46
N LYS A 252 -12.18 16.94 -6.82
CA LYS A 252 -12.75 15.95 -5.90
C LYS A 252 -12.25 14.55 -6.24
N MET A 253 -12.02 13.73 -5.21
CA MET A 253 -11.77 12.30 -5.35
C MET A 253 -12.61 11.49 -4.35
N PRO A 254 -12.96 10.23 -4.66
CA PRO A 254 -13.72 9.42 -3.73
C PRO A 254 -12.86 9.03 -2.52
N VAL A 255 -13.50 8.78 -1.39
CA VAL A 255 -12.87 8.07 -0.26
C VAL A 255 -12.59 6.64 -0.71
N ILE A 256 -11.40 6.12 -0.39
CA ILE A 256 -10.99 4.75 -0.72
C ILE A 256 -10.63 4.06 0.60
N ASP A 257 -11.13 2.86 0.82
CA ASP A 257 -10.77 1.94 1.89
C ASP A 257 -10.87 0.51 1.34
N PHE A 258 -9.73 -0.19 1.28
CA PHE A 258 -9.71 -1.62 1.03
C PHE A 258 -8.63 -2.34 1.82
N ASN A 259 -8.86 -3.62 2.01
CA ASN A 259 -7.88 -4.55 2.53
C ASN A 259 -7.94 -5.82 1.68
N VAL A 260 -6.87 -6.17 0.98
CA VAL A 260 -6.84 -7.32 0.05
C VAL A 260 -5.74 -8.30 0.43
N LYS A 261 -5.93 -9.57 0.07
CA LYS A 261 -4.93 -10.64 0.20
C LYS A 261 -4.82 -11.38 -1.11
N ARG A 262 -3.60 -11.71 -1.53
CA ARG A 262 -3.31 -12.71 -2.56
C ARG A 262 -2.36 -13.75 -2.01
N GLU A 263 -2.71 -15.01 -2.22
CA GLU A 263 -1.79 -16.14 -2.15
C GLU A 263 -1.32 -16.43 -3.58
N TYR A 264 -0.03 -16.66 -3.77
CA TYR A 264 0.60 -16.85 -5.08
C TYR A 264 0.78 -18.33 -5.37
N ASP A 265 -0.33 -19.05 -5.47
CA ASP A 265 -0.37 -20.49 -5.76
C ASP A 265 0.38 -20.85 -7.06
N GLU A 266 0.49 -19.92 -7.99
CA GLU A 266 1.22 -20.11 -9.25
C GLU A 266 2.74 -20.27 -9.03
N LEU A 267 3.27 -19.87 -7.87
CA LEU A 267 4.67 -20.04 -7.48
C LEU A 267 4.87 -21.26 -6.55
N ALA A 268 3.80 -21.75 -5.92
CA ALA A 268 3.89 -22.76 -4.87
C ALA A 268 4.32 -24.14 -5.40
N ASN A 269 5.21 -24.80 -4.65
CA ASN A 269 5.73 -26.16 -4.86
C ASN A 269 6.37 -26.43 -6.24
N LYS A 270 6.69 -25.38 -7.01
CA LYS A 270 7.45 -25.50 -8.26
C LYS A 270 8.94 -25.51 -7.97
N VAL A 271 9.64 -26.51 -8.52
CA VAL A 271 11.10 -26.66 -8.39
C VAL A 271 11.79 -25.74 -9.39
N PHE A 272 12.87 -25.11 -8.93
CA PHE A 272 13.85 -24.35 -9.70
C PHE A 272 15.25 -24.60 -9.13
N LEU A 273 16.30 -24.14 -9.81
CA LEU A 273 17.68 -24.35 -9.38
C LEU A 273 18.30 -23.06 -8.80
N THR A 274 19.07 -23.21 -7.72
CA THR A 274 20.02 -22.17 -7.29
C THR A 274 21.26 -22.16 -8.18
N TYR A 275 22.09 -21.12 -8.06
CA TYR A 275 23.35 -21.00 -8.79
C TYR A 275 24.27 -22.23 -8.64
N ASP A 276 24.28 -22.86 -7.46
CA ASP A 276 25.07 -24.07 -7.18
C ASP A 276 24.42 -25.37 -7.71
N ASN A 277 23.33 -25.26 -8.49
CA ASN A 277 22.50 -26.37 -9.00
C ASN A 277 21.76 -27.19 -7.92
N ASN A 278 21.55 -26.62 -6.73
CA ASN A 278 20.67 -27.23 -5.73
C ASN A 278 19.20 -26.98 -6.12
N GLU A 279 18.34 -27.98 -5.91
CA GLU A 279 16.89 -27.82 -6.06
C GLU A 279 16.32 -26.92 -4.94
N ALA A 280 15.47 -25.98 -5.32
CA ALA A 280 14.74 -25.10 -4.42
C ALA A 280 13.27 -25.01 -4.86
N LYS A 281 12.37 -24.72 -3.91
CA LYS A 281 10.93 -24.54 -4.17
C LYS A 281 10.34 -23.51 -3.19
N ILE A 282 9.41 -22.70 -3.68
CA ILE A 282 8.61 -21.80 -2.82
C ILE A 282 7.49 -22.64 -2.21
N ILE A 283 7.43 -22.78 -0.89
CA ILE A 283 6.35 -23.55 -0.23
C ILE A 283 5.03 -22.77 -0.24
N LYS A 284 5.09 -21.49 0.12
CA LYS A 284 3.92 -20.61 0.27
C LYS A 284 4.36 -19.15 0.14
N ALA A 285 3.57 -18.35 -0.57
CA ALA A 285 3.84 -16.93 -0.78
C ALA A 285 2.52 -16.14 -0.67
N ILE A 286 2.44 -15.20 0.27
CA ILE A 286 1.27 -14.35 0.51
C ILE A 286 1.68 -12.89 0.47
N GLN A 287 0.83 -12.03 -0.05
CA GLN A 287 0.87 -10.57 0.17
C GLN A 287 -0.50 -10.08 0.64
N THR A 288 -0.51 -9.25 1.70
CA THR A 288 -1.66 -8.40 2.04
C THR A 288 -1.36 -6.94 1.69
N ILE A 289 -2.38 -6.20 1.29
CA ILE A 289 -2.31 -4.76 1.05
C ILE A 289 -3.54 -4.12 1.69
N THR A 290 -3.34 -3.34 2.74
CA THR A 290 -4.36 -2.44 3.29
C THR A 290 -4.06 -1.01 2.82
N PHE A 291 -5.04 -0.33 2.25
CA PHE A 291 -4.91 1.07 1.83
C PHE A 291 -6.19 1.85 2.14
N SER A 292 -6.03 3.07 2.63
CA SER A 292 -7.13 4.01 2.77
C SER A 292 -6.67 5.45 2.54
N ILE A 293 -7.56 6.28 2.00
CA ILE A 293 -7.33 7.73 1.84
C ILE A 293 -8.68 8.47 1.96
N ASN A 294 -8.67 9.54 2.75
CA ASN A 294 -9.83 10.38 3.05
C ASN A 294 -9.45 11.87 3.05
N SER A 295 -10.36 12.76 3.46
CA SER A 295 -10.16 14.22 3.48
C SER A 295 -8.88 14.72 4.15
N LYS A 296 -8.33 13.96 5.12
CA LYS A 296 -7.11 14.30 5.88
C LYS A 296 -5.83 13.66 5.33
N GLY A 297 -5.96 12.63 4.50
CA GLY A 297 -4.91 11.65 4.19
C GLY A 297 -5.09 10.36 5.00
N GLY A 298 -3.97 9.79 5.45
CA GLY A 298 -3.83 8.93 6.63
C GLY A 298 -3.84 9.75 7.93
N LYS A 299 -2.74 9.80 8.70
CA LYS A 299 -2.73 10.09 10.16
C LYS A 299 -1.33 10.58 10.62
N VAL A 300 -1.04 10.97 11.87
CA VAL A 300 -1.76 11.57 13.04
C VAL A 300 -0.67 12.13 13.97
N LYS A 301 -0.78 13.26 14.66
CA LYS A 301 -1.47 14.54 14.42
C LYS A 301 -0.66 15.57 15.20
N SER A 302 -0.35 16.73 14.63
CA SER A 302 -0.20 17.96 15.44
C SER A 302 -0.24 19.25 14.60
N GLU A 303 -0.22 20.38 15.31
CA GLU A 303 -0.50 21.75 14.87
C GLU A 303 0.70 22.50 14.24
N ALA A 304 0.41 23.60 13.53
CA ALA A 304 1.39 24.48 12.89
C ALA A 304 0.88 25.93 12.78
N ALA A 305 1.78 26.90 12.56
CA ALA A 305 1.47 28.30 12.21
C ALA A 305 2.68 29.02 11.57
N ILE A 306 2.46 29.91 10.59
CA ILE A 306 3.04 31.27 10.41
C ILE A 306 2.68 31.86 9.03
N ASP A 307 2.63 33.19 8.96
CA ASP A 307 2.24 34.06 7.83
C ASP A 307 3.46 34.56 7.01
N MET A 308 3.32 34.65 5.69
CA MET A 308 4.19 35.46 4.81
C MET A 308 3.50 35.74 3.46
N LYS A 309 3.78 36.91 2.86
CA LYS A 309 3.40 37.27 1.48
C LYS A 309 4.62 37.48 0.59
N ASN A 310 4.44 37.24 -0.70
CA ASN A 310 5.25 37.88 -1.75
C ASN A 310 4.41 38.13 -3.01
N TYR A 311 4.75 39.16 -3.78
CA TYR A 311 4.08 39.52 -5.03
C TYR A 311 5.00 39.27 -6.23
N SER A 312 4.44 38.72 -7.31
CA SER A 312 4.87 39.03 -8.67
C SER A 312 3.62 39.22 -9.54
N ALA A 313 3.74 39.99 -10.63
CA ALA A 313 2.61 40.37 -11.45
C ALA A 313 2.74 39.78 -12.87
N GLU A 314 1.77 38.95 -13.25
CA GLU A 314 1.57 38.54 -14.64
C GLU A 314 0.15 38.85 -15.13
N LYS A 315 0.01 38.95 -16.46
CA LYS A 315 -1.23 39.40 -17.12
C LYS A 315 -2.34 38.36 -16.96
N PRO A 316 -3.62 38.78 -16.81
CA PRO A 316 -4.73 37.86 -16.70
C PRO A 316 -4.99 37.16 -18.05
N ILE A 317 -4.50 35.92 -18.17
CA ILE A 317 -5.09 34.93 -19.08
C ILE A 317 -6.51 34.64 -18.57
N LYS A 318 -7.47 34.47 -19.47
CA LYS A 318 -8.85 34.11 -19.16
C LYS A 318 -8.84 32.83 -18.29
N LYS A 319 -9.17 32.96 -16.99
CA LYS A 319 -9.23 31.82 -16.06
C LYS A 319 -10.44 30.95 -16.37
N GLU A 320 -10.29 30.02 -17.30
CA GLU A 320 -11.26 28.93 -17.48
C GLU A 320 -11.29 28.04 -16.22
N LYS A 321 -12.48 27.72 -15.73
CA LYS A 321 -12.66 26.87 -14.55
C LYS A 321 -12.37 25.42 -14.92
N ARG A 322 -11.23 24.89 -14.48
CA ARG A 322 -10.88 23.47 -14.66
C ARG A 322 -11.54 22.62 -13.59
N LYS A 323 -11.94 21.40 -13.96
CA LYS A 323 -12.54 20.42 -13.06
C LYS A 323 -11.67 19.16 -13.02
N PHE A 324 -11.10 18.91 -11.85
CA PHE A 324 -10.28 17.77 -11.53
C PHE A 324 -11.10 16.76 -10.72
N TYR A 325 -12.16 16.21 -11.33
CA TYR A 325 -13.07 15.28 -10.66
C TYR A 325 -12.72 13.83 -11.01
N LEU A 326 -12.38 13.00 -10.01
CA LEU A 326 -12.20 11.55 -10.18
C LEU A 326 -13.53 10.82 -9.99
N ASP A 327 -14.50 11.14 -10.85
CA ASP A 327 -15.84 10.52 -10.93
C ASP A 327 -15.93 9.42 -12.01
N ASN A 328 -14.79 8.98 -12.53
CA ASN A 328 -14.65 7.89 -13.49
C ASN A 328 -13.32 7.17 -13.23
N THR A 329 -13.04 6.09 -13.96
CA THR A 329 -11.85 5.22 -13.80
C THR A 329 -10.57 6.03 -13.62
N PHE A 330 -9.79 5.71 -12.59
CA PHE A 330 -8.57 6.45 -12.26
C PHE A 330 -7.46 5.55 -11.75
N ALA A 331 -6.22 6.02 -11.91
CA ALA A 331 -5.05 5.49 -11.21
C ALA A 331 -4.62 6.45 -10.09
N LEU A 332 -4.20 5.88 -8.97
CA LEU A 332 -3.55 6.55 -7.85
C LEU A 332 -2.16 5.91 -7.69
N PHE A 333 -1.13 6.75 -7.58
CA PHE A 333 0.21 6.32 -7.23
C PHE A 333 0.67 7.04 -5.96
N LEU A 334 1.34 6.33 -5.05
CA LEU A 334 2.06 6.94 -3.95
C LEU A 334 3.57 6.86 -4.23
N LYS A 335 4.25 8.00 -4.12
CA LYS A 335 5.67 8.16 -4.42
C LYS A 335 6.31 9.01 -3.33
N GLU A 336 7.53 8.68 -2.92
CA GLU A 336 8.34 9.62 -2.16
C GLU A 336 8.84 10.74 -3.09
N LYS A 337 8.83 12.00 -2.64
CA LYS A 337 8.99 13.20 -3.51
C LYS A 337 10.22 13.12 -4.42
N ASP A 338 11.34 12.60 -3.91
CA ASP A 338 12.62 12.51 -4.63
C ASP A 338 12.86 11.18 -5.38
N GLN A 339 11.97 10.19 -5.24
CA GLN A 339 12.14 8.87 -5.87
C GLN A 339 11.59 8.80 -7.30
N GLU A 340 12.23 8.05 -8.19
CA GLU A 340 11.78 7.96 -9.61
C GLU A 340 10.50 7.14 -9.79
N LYS A 341 10.30 6.10 -8.98
CA LYS A 341 9.16 5.18 -9.08
C LYS A 341 8.25 5.23 -7.85
N PRO A 342 6.94 5.02 -8.01
CA PRO A 342 6.02 4.88 -6.88
C PRO A 342 6.24 3.55 -6.15
N TYR A 343 5.83 3.48 -4.88
CA TYR A 343 5.88 2.27 -4.04
C TYR A 343 4.50 1.57 -3.91
N LEU A 344 3.42 2.29 -4.22
CA LEU A 344 2.06 1.79 -4.33
C LEU A 344 1.43 2.32 -5.62
N ALA A 345 0.75 1.44 -6.34
CA ALA A 345 -0.08 1.81 -7.49
C ALA A 345 -1.46 1.16 -7.35
N VAL A 346 -2.52 1.93 -7.57
CA VAL A 346 -3.92 1.47 -7.50
C VAL A 346 -4.63 1.93 -8.76
N LYS A 347 -5.44 1.07 -9.38
CA LYS A 347 -6.39 1.43 -10.43
C LYS A 347 -7.78 1.04 -9.97
N ILE A 348 -8.69 2.02 -9.95
CA ILE A 348 -10.09 1.84 -9.54
C ILE A 348 -10.98 2.11 -10.75
N ASP A 349 -11.85 1.16 -11.03
CA ASP A 349 -12.86 1.19 -12.09
C ASP A 349 -14.28 1.00 -11.52
N ASP A 350 -14.41 0.21 -10.43
CA ASP A 350 -15.64 0.00 -9.67
C ASP A 350 -15.44 0.48 -8.22
N ILE A 351 -16.07 1.63 -7.90
CA ILE A 351 -15.93 2.26 -6.60
C ILE A 351 -16.57 1.47 -5.45
N THR A 352 -17.52 0.56 -5.74
CA THR A 352 -18.23 -0.20 -4.71
C THR A 352 -17.30 -1.13 -3.93
N LYS A 353 -16.22 -1.58 -4.57
CA LYS A 353 -15.18 -2.45 -4.00
C LYS A 353 -14.31 -1.78 -2.94
N VAL A 354 -14.31 -0.44 -2.89
CA VAL A 354 -13.42 0.37 -2.04
C VAL A 354 -14.16 1.37 -1.13
N GLN A 355 -15.48 1.23 -0.98
CA GLN A 355 -16.25 1.97 0.05
C GLN A 355 -17.02 1.05 1.02
N GLY A 356 -16.94 -0.27 0.85
CA GLY A 356 -17.73 -1.24 1.63
C GLY A 356 -17.44 -1.27 3.14
N ASN A 357 -16.26 -0.84 3.58
CA ASN A 357 -15.85 -0.80 4.99
C ASN A 357 -16.33 0.46 5.75
N LEU A 358 -16.91 1.44 5.06
CA LEU A 358 -17.21 2.78 5.60
C LEU A 358 -18.62 2.89 6.24
N LYS A 359 -19.18 1.78 6.75
CA LYS A 359 -20.53 1.72 7.36
C LYS A 359 -20.51 1.94 8.88
#